data_AF-A0A3C1KJE3-F1
#
_entry.id   AF-A0A3C1KJE3-F1
#
_cell.length_a   1.000
_cell.length_b   1.000
_cell.length_c   1.000
_cell.angle_alpha   90.00
_cell.angle_beta   90.00
_cell.angle_gamma   90.00
#
_symmetry.space_group_name_H-M   'P 1'
#
loop_
_entity.id
_entity.type
_entity.pdbx_description
1 polymer ?
#
loop_
_entity_poly.entity_id
_entity_poly.type
_entity_poly.pdbx_seq_one_letter_code
_entity_poly.pdbx_strand_id
1 'polypeptide(L)' 'MTHTAYIFDALRTPRSKGKAGGSLNEVKPVDLGAGLLRELQARHDLDT' A
#
# COMPACT_ATOMS: atom_id res chain seq x y z
N MET A 1 4.54 1.30 32.60
CA MET A 1 5.60 1.16 31.59
C MET A 1 5.07 1.70 30.27
N THR A 2 5.84 2.51 29.55
CA THR A 2 5.51 2.95 28.20
C THR A 2 6.05 1.92 27.21
N HIS A 3 5.21 1.49 26.27
CA HIS A 3 5.66 0.61 25.19
C HIS A 3 6.27 1.47 24.08
N THR A 4 7.47 1.12 23.63
CA THR A 4 8.10 1.78 22.48
C THR A 4 7.42 1.32 21.19
N ALA A 5 7.04 2.27 20.34
CA ALA A 5 6.47 2.01 19.03
C ALA A 5 7.58 1.92 17.98
N TYR A 6 7.49 0.94 17.08
CA TYR A 6 8.43 0.72 15.99
C TYR A 6 7.68 0.66 14.65
N ILE A 7 8.34 1.12 13.59
CA ILE A 7 7.90 0.94 12.20
C ILE A 7 8.78 -0.14 11.59
N PHE A 8 8.17 -1.29 11.25
CA PHE A 8 8.90 -2.44 10.70
C PHE A 8 9.04 -2.39 9.18
N ASP A 9 8.01 -1.92 8.48
CA ASP A 9 8.01 -1.76 7.02
C ASP A 9 7.14 -0.55 6.63
N ALA A 10 7.44 0.07 5.49
CA ALA A 10 6.74 1.22 4.95
C ALA A 10 6.80 1.21 3.42
N LEU A 11 5.65 0.94 2.80
CA LEU A 11 5.48 0.87 1.35
C LEU A 11 4.38 1.85 0.89
N ARG A 12 4.37 2.11 -0.42
CA ARG A 12 3.42 3.02 -1.06
C ARG A 12 3.18 2.63 -2.50
N THR A 13 2.08 3.09 -3.06
CA THR A 13 1.88 3.04 -4.51
C THR A 13 2.73 4.11 -5.19
N PRO A 14 3.11 3.93 -6.47
CA PRO A 14 3.57 5.01 -7.31
C PRO A 14 2.49 6.09 -7.43
N ARG A 15 2.90 7.35 -7.60
CA ARG A 15 1.94 8.42 -7.88
C ARG A 15 1.75 8.56 -9.38
N SER A 16 0.49 8.50 -9.82
CA SER A 16 0.10 8.85 -11.19
C SER A 16 -0.27 10.33 -11.29
N LYS A 17 -0.32 10.82 -12.53
CA LYS A 17 -0.98 12.07 -12.89
C LYS A 17 -2.45 12.03 -12.43
N GLY A 18 -2.89 13.02 -11.66
CA GLY A 18 -4.27 13.13 -11.15
C GLY A 18 -5.29 13.65 -12.17
N LYS A 19 -5.10 13.36 -13.46
CA LYS A 19 -6.00 13.77 -14.54
C LYS A 19 -6.04 12.70 -15.63
N ALA A 20 -6.95 12.85 -16.60
CA ALA A 20 -7.05 11.95 -17.74
C ALA A 20 -5.67 11.69 -18.39
N GLY A 21 -5.43 10.42 -18.74
CA GLY A 21 -4.15 9.93 -19.24
C GLY A 21 -3.09 9.65 -18.17
N GLY A 22 -3.45 9.67 -16.88
CA GLY A 22 -2.62 9.12 -15.80
C GLY A 22 -2.75 7.60 -15.72
N SER A 23 -1.65 6.89 -15.47
CA SER A 23 -1.60 5.42 -15.40
C SER A 23 -2.50 4.80 -14.32
N LEU A 24 -2.84 5.56 -13.27
CA LEU A 24 -3.76 5.09 -12.21
C LEU A 24 -5.14 5.76 -12.29
N ASN A 25 -5.46 6.49 -13.36
CA ASN A 25 -6.72 7.23 -13.47
C ASN A 25 -7.96 6.32 -13.46
N GLU A 26 -7.83 5.11 -13.99
CA GLU A 26 -8.91 4.11 -14.05
C GLU A 26 -8.86 3.10 -12.89
N VAL A 27 -7.82 3.15 -12.06
CA VAL A 27 -7.67 2.22 -10.93
C VAL A 27 -8.51 2.71 -9.76
N LYS A 28 -9.37 1.86 -9.23
CA LYS A 28 -10.22 2.23 -8.10
C LYS A 28 -9.35 2.43 -6.85
N PRO A 29 -9.65 3.41 -5.98
CA PRO A 29 -8.87 3.65 -4.77
C PRO A 29 -8.77 2.43 -3.84
N VAL A 30 -9.82 1.61 -3.76
CA VAL A 30 -9.81 0.37 -2.98
C VAL A 30 -8.77 -0.63 -3.47
N ASP A 31 -8.55 -0.69 -4.79
CA ASP A 31 -7.56 -1.60 -5.38
C ASP A 31 -6.13 -1.14 -5.07
N LEU A 32 -5.89 0.17 -5.00
CA LEU A 32 -4.60 0.73 -4.57
C LEU A 32 -4.28 0.33 -3.13
N GLY A 33 -5.25 0.42 -2.22
CA GLY A 33 -5.09 0.01 -0.82
C GLY A 33 -4.93 -1.50 -0.68
N ALA A 34 -5.77 -2.28 -1.34
CA ALA A 34 -5.71 -3.74 -1.32
C ALA A 34 -4.39 -4.27 -1.88
N GLY A 35 -3.83 -3.62 -2.91
CA GLY A 35 -2.51 -3.96 -3.43
C GLY A 35 -1.41 -3.85 -2.37
N LEU A 36 -1.41 -2.78 -1.56
CA LEU A 36 -0.42 -2.62 -0.49
C LEU A 36 -0.54 -3.70 0.59
N LEU A 37 -1.77 -4.10 0.94
CA LEU A 37 -1.99 -5.16 1.94
C LEU A 37 -1.50 -6.52 1.44
N ARG A 38 -1.76 -6.87 0.18
CA ARG A 38 -1.24 -8.10 -0.43
C ARG A 38 0.30 -8.11 -0.50
N GLU A 39 0.90 -6.96 -0.80
CA GLU A 39 2.37 -6.82 -0.81
C GLU A 39 2.97 -7.00 0.59
N LEU A 40 2.33 -6.46 1.62
CA LEU A 40 2.75 -6.71 3.01
C LEU A 40 2.64 -8.19 3.38
N GLN A 41 1.52 -8.84 3.04
CA GLN A 41 1.33 -10.26 3.27
C GLN A 41 2.45 -11.08 2.60
N ALA A 42 2.73 -10.82 1.32
CA ALA A 42 3.74 -11.55 0.56
C ALA A 42 5.18 -11.32 1.06
N ARG A 43 5.51 -10.10 1.52
CA ARG A 43 6.87 -9.76 2.02
C ARG A 43 7.18 -10.42 3.35
N HIS A 44 6.17 -10.58 4.19
CA HIS A 44 6.33 -10.99 5.59
C HIS A 44 5.71 -12.36 5.89
N ASP A 45 5.19 -13.06 4.88
CA ASP A 45 4.50 -14.36 5.00
C ASP A 45 3.42 -14.34 6.09
N LEU A 46 2.56 -13.31 6.04
CA LEU A 46 1.54 -13.10 7.08
C LEU A 46 0.37 -14.07 6.90
N ASP A 47 0.00 -14.75 7.98
CA ASP A 47 -1.23 -15.55 8.08
C ASP A 47 -2.43 -14.63 8.33
N THR A 48 -3.08 -14.20 7.25
CA THR A 48 -4.16 -13.18 7.24
C THR A 48 -5.26 -13.53 6.26
#